data_AF-A0A5D3E1D0-F1
#
_entry.id   AF-A0A5D3E1D0-F1
#
_cell.length_a   1.000
_cell.length_b   1.000
_cell.length_c   1.000
_cell.angle_alpha   90.00
_cell.angle_beta   90.00
_cell.angle_gamma   90.00
#
_symmetry.space_group_name_H-M   'P 1'
#
loop_
_entity.id
_entity.type
_entity.pdbx_description
1 polymer ?
#
loop_
_entity_poly.entity_id
_entity_poly.type
_entity_poly.pdbx_seq_one_letter_code
_entity_poly.pdbx_strand_id
1 'polypeptide(L)'
;MDSDKSKFYFGPPINPSCSSLLLLFIFLAILTFQIATRTPPFPFWLPPSDFQLPTCSAFFRPDVTAAVVMSITDFGGVGDGKTSNTEAFRKAIQYMRRFGDKGGSKLTVPKGSWVTGSFNLTSNFTLFLQRGALILASQVSLFLFFYPKPPKITYG
;
A
#
# COMPACT_ATOMS: atom_id res chain seq x y z
N MET A 1 -8.14 -30.25 -81.01
CA MET A 1 -7.19 -30.03 -79.91
C MET A 1 -7.14 -28.54 -79.62
N ASP A 2 -7.59 -28.21 -78.41
CA ASP A 2 -7.11 -27.15 -77.52
C ASP A 2 -6.67 -25.79 -78.09
N SER A 3 -7.36 -24.72 -77.69
CA SER A 3 -6.94 -23.96 -76.50
C SER A 3 -7.80 -22.71 -76.32
N ASP A 4 -8.61 -22.72 -75.27
CA ASP A 4 -9.27 -21.55 -74.71
C ASP A 4 -8.25 -20.47 -74.33
N LYS A 5 -8.36 -19.29 -74.93
CA LYS A 5 -7.84 -18.05 -74.33
C LYS A 5 -9.00 -17.34 -73.65
N SER A 6 -9.12 -17.55 -72.34
CA SER A 6 -9.99 -16.78 -71.46
C SER A 6 -9.61 -15.31 -71.53
N LYS A 7 -10.38 -14.54 -72.30
CA LYS A 7 -10.35 -13.07 -72.21
C LYS A 7 -10.97 -12.69 -70.88
N PHE A 8 -10.11 -12.36 -69.92
CA PHE A 8 -10.46 -11.69 -68.68
C PHE A 8 -11.09 -10.34 -69.04
N TYR A 9 -12.42 -10.27 -69.02
CA TYR A 9 -13.14 -9.02 -69.09
C TYR A 9 -12.99 -8.32 -67.74
N PHE A 10 -12.03 -7.40 -67.66
CA PHE A 10 -12.04 -6.37 -66.64
C PHE A 10 -13.32 -5.55 -66.86
N GLY A 11 -14.26 -5.64 -65.91
CA GLY A 11 -15.46 -4.81 -65.90
C GLY A 11 -15.11 -3.31 -65.91
N PRO A 12 -16.02 -2.44 -66.40
CA PRO A 12 -15.76 -1.01 -66.46
C PRO A 12 -15.42 -0.46 -65.06
N PRO A 13 -14.52 0.53 -64.96
CA PRO A 13 -14.17 1.13 -63.68
C PRO A 13 -15.45 1.72 -63.06
N ILE A 14 -15.81 1.21 -61.89
CA ILE A 14 -16.94 1.68 -61.10
C ILE A 14 -16.57 3.07 -60.61
N ASN A 15 -16.94 4.11 -61.36
CA ASN A 15 -16.77 5.50 -60.93
C ASN A 15 -17.71 5.74 -59.75
N PRO A 16 -17.20 5.91 -58.51
CA PRO A 16 -18.07 6.12 -57.37
C PRO A 16 -18.82 7.44 -57.55
N SER A 17 -20.15 7.39 -57.47
CA SER A 17 -20.98 8.59 -57.52
C SER A 17 -20.54 9.55 -56.41
N CYS A 18 -20.47 10.85 -56.72
CA CYS A 18 -19.93 11.90 -55.84
C CYS A 18 -20.49 11.85 -54.40
N SER A 19 -21.76 11.46 -54.26
CA SER A 19 -22.41 11.25 -52.96
C SER A 19 -21.76 10.15 -52.11
N SER A 20 -21.32 9.04 -52.72
CA SER A 20 -20.60 7.96 -52.02
C SER A 20 -19.22 8.39 -51.54
N LEU A 21 -18.53 9.24 -52.32
CA LEU A 21 -17.24 9.81 -51.91
C LEU A 21 -17.43 10.78 -50.73
N LEU A 22 -18.46 11.62 -50.80
CA LEU A 22 -18.77 12.60 -49.75
C LEU A 22 -19.13 11.91 -48.42
N LEU A 23 -19.92 10.83 -48.48
CA LEU A 23 -20.23 10.00 -47.31
C LEU A 23 -18.98 9.32 -46.73
N LEU A 24 -18.07 8.82 -47.58
CA LEU A 24 -16.81 8.23 -47.14
C LEU A 24 -15.90 9.26 -46.45
N PHE A 25 -15.80 10.47 -46.99
CA PHE A 25 -15.03 11.56 -46.35
C PHE A 25 -15.62 11.98 -45.01
N ILE A 26 -16.94 12.07 -44.90
CA ILE A 26 -17.61 12.36 -43.62
C ILE A 26 -17.37 11.24 -42.61
N PHE A 27 -17.49 9.99 -43.03
CA PHE A 27 -17.24 8.84 -42.15
C PHE A 27 -15.78 8.81 -41.67
N LEU A 28 -14.82 9.05 -42.57
CA LEU A 28 -13.40 9.18 -42.22
C LEU A 28 -13.17 10.35 -41.26
N ALA A 29 -13.79 11.52 -41.49
CA ALA A 29 -13.68 12.67 -40.60
C ALA A 29 -14.23 12.37 -39.20
N ILE A 30 -15.39 11.72 -39.11
CA ILE A 30 -15.99 11.30 -37.82
C ILE A 30 -15.09 10.26 -37.13
N LEU A 31 -14.56 9.28 -37.87
CA LEU A 31 -13.67 8.26 -37.32
C LEU A 31 -12.37 8.89 -36.77
N THR A 32 -11.79 9.86 -37.48
CA THR A 32 -10.62 10.62 -37.00
C THR A 32 -10.92 11.48 -35.78
N PHE A 33 -12.12 12.06 -35.70
CA PHE A 33 -12.53 12.87 -34.54
C PHE A 33 -12.68 12.01 -33.28
N GLN A 34 -13.24 10.80 -33.40
CA GLN A 34 -13.34 9.85 -32.29
C GLN A 34 -11.96 9.36 -31.79
N ILE A 35 -10.98 9.23 -32.69
CA ILE A 35 -9.60 8.90 -32.34
C ILE A 35 -8.94 10.06 -31.58
N ALA A 36 -9.16 11.31 -32.02
CA ALA A 36 -8.63 12.51 -31.37
C ALA A 36 -9.18 12.75 -29.95
N THR A 37 -10.40 12.29 -29.66
CA THR A 37 -11.00 12.36 -28.31
C THR A 37 -10.64 11.20 -27.38
N ARG A 38 -9.98 10.14 -27.88
CA ARG A 38 -9.57 8.98 -27.07
C ARG A 38 -8.10 8.99 -26.65
N THR A 39 -7.30 9.95 -27.12
CA THR A 39 -5.98 10.24 -26.56
C THR A 39 -6.10 11.43 -25.61
N PRO A 40 -5.88 11.26 -24.30
CA PRO A 40 -5.79 12.42 -23.42
C PRO A 40 -4.61 13.29 -23.89
N PRO A 41 -4.68 14.63 -23.79
CA PRO A 41 -3.64 15.54 -24.25
C PRO A 41 -2.46 15.53 -23.27
N PHE A 42 -1.88 14.36 -23.04
CA PHE A 42 -0.62 14.21 -22.32
C PHE A 42 0.45 13.86 -23.35
N PRO A 43 1.50 14.68 -23.51
CA PRO A 43 2.60 14.36 -24.41
C PRO A 43 3.30 13.10 -23.90
N PHE A 44 3.26 12.01 -24.68
CA PHE A 44 3.90 10.75 -24.30
C PHE A 44 5.44 10.81 -24.30
N TRP A 45 6.03 11.91 -24.78
CA TRP A 45 7.47 12.17 -24.81
C TRP A 45 8.01 12.93 -23.59
N LEU A 46 7.19 13.20 -22.58
CA LEU A 46 7.72 13.52 -21.25
C LEU A 46 8.12 12.18 -20.60
N PRO A 47 9.42 11.88 -20.39
CA PRO A 47 9.76 10.86 -19.41
C PRO A 47 9.07 11.27 -18.10
N PRO A 48 8.48 10.34 -17.32
CA PRO A 48 8.01 10.69 -15.99
C PRO A 48 9.20 11.35 -15.29
N SER A 49 9.10 12.66 -15.06
CA SER A 49 10.05 13.40 -14.25
C SER A 49 9.80 13.02 -12.79
N ASP A 50 10.03 11.74 -12.50
CA ASP A 50 10.23 11.20 -11.15
C ASP A 50 11.67 11.41 -10.69
N PHE A 51 12.46 12.20 -11.42
CA PHE A 51 13.54 12.98 -10.81
C PHE A 51 12.94 14.21 -10.10
N GLN A 52 12.04 13.92 -9.16
CA GLN A 52 11.88 14.77 -7.99
C GLN A 52 13.28 14.82 -7.36
N LEU A 53 13.98 15.96 -7.46
CA LEU A 53 15.02 16.27 -6.48
C LEU A 53 14.45 15.90 -5.11
N PRO A 54 15.18 15.16 -4.26
CA PRO A 54 14.64 14.75 -2.97
C PRO A 54 14.38 16.02 -2.17
N THR A 55 13.15 16.52 -2.26
CA THR A 55 12.61 17.39 -1.23
C THR A 55 12.62 16.52 0.02
N CYS A 56 12.97 17.07 1.19
CA CYS A 56 13.08 16.28 2.42
C CYS A 56 11.80 15.48 2.75
N SER A 57 10.66 15.86 2.19
CA SER A 57 9.37 15.16 2.26
C SER A 57 9.24 13.93 1.35
N ALA A 58 10.01 13.83 0.26
CA ALA A 58 10.01 12.68 -0.65
C ALA A 58 10.83 11.49 -0.11
N PHE A 59 11.71 11.72 0.88
CA PHE A 59 12.36 10.63 1.64
C PHE A 59 11.35 9.85 2.49
N PHE A 60 10.26 10.51 2.91
CA PHE A 60 9.10 9.87 3.50
C PHE A 60 8.09 9.48 2.42
N ARG A 61 8.50 8.69 1.43
CA ARG A 61 7.53 7.78 0.81
C ARG A 61 7.21 6.74 1.89
N PRO A 62 5.98 6.67 2.44
CA PRO A 62 5.57 5.55 3.28
C PRO A 62 5.25 4.37 2.35
N ASP A 63 6.21 4.00 1.51
CA ASP A 63 6.18 2.77 0.73
C ASP A 63 7.45 1.99 1.01
N VAL A 64 7.78 1.90 2.30
CA VAL A 64 8.46 0.72 2.82
C VAL A 64 7.32 -0.21 3.22
N THR A 65 6.88 -1.05 2.29
CA THR A 65 6.08 -2.21 2.69
C THR A 65 6.90 -2.96 3.72
N ALA A 66 6.46 -2.92 4.99
CA ALA A 66 7.13 -3.66 6.05
C ALA A 66 7.32 -5.10 5.56
N ALA A 67 8.54 -5.61 5.66
CA ALA A 67 8.89 -6.93 5.14
C ALA A 67 7.98 -8.03 5.69
N VAL A 68 7.47 -7.80 6.90
CA VAL A 68 6.46 -8.62 7.54
C VAL A 68 5.38 -7.75 8.19
N VAL A 69 4.12 -8.14 8.01
CA VAL A 69 2.97 -7.56 8.70
C VAL A 69 2.26 -8.67 9.47
N MET A 70 2.08 -8.51 10.77
CA MET A 70 1.40 -9.49 11.62
C MET A 70 0.41 -8.80 12.56
N SER A 71 -0.57 -9.53 13.07
CA SER A 71 -1.46 -9.06 14.13
C SER A 71 -0.98 -9.53 15.50
N ILE A 72 -1.28 -8.75 16.55
CA ILE A 72 -1.04 -9.20 17.94
C ILE A 72 -1.87 -10.44 18.29
N THR A 73 -3.02 -10.65 17.61
CA THR A 73 -3.87 -11.83 17.79
C THR A 73 -3.17 -13.12 17.35
N ASP A 74 -2.28 -13.05 16.35
CA ASP A 74 -1.49 -14.19 15.87
C ASP A 74 -0.49 -14.70 16.93
N PHE A 75 -0.15 -13.84 17.91
CA PHE A 75 0.76 -14.17 19.01
C PHE A 75 0.02 -14.51 20.32
N GLY A 76 -1.30 -14.71 20.25
CA GLY A 76 -2.15 -15.04 21.40
C GLY A 76 -2.64 -13.83 22.20
N GLY A 77 -2.64 -12.64 21.60
CA GLY A 77 -3.21 -11.46 22.23
C GLY A 77 -4.74 -11.51 22.29
N VAL A 78 -5.31 -11.07 23.41
CA VAL A 78 -6.75 -10.96 23.66
C VAL A 78 -7.12 -9.52 24.01
N GLY A 79 -8.04 -8.94 23.24
CA GLY A 79 -8.46 -7.53 23.33
C GLY A 79 -9.63 -7.27 24.29
N ASP A 80 -9.72 -8.01 25.40
CA ASP A 80 -10.84 -7.97 26.37
C ASP A 80 -10.68 -6.90 27.47
N GLY A 81 -9.55 -6.20 27.52
CA GLY A 81 -9.22 -5.21 28.54
C GLY A 81 -8.92 -5.78 29.93
N LYS A 82 -8.78 -7.11 30.05
CA LYS A 82 -8.51 -7.80 31.33
C LYS A 82 -7.29 -8.70 31.24
N THR A 83 -7.12 -9.38 30.11
CA THR A 83 -6.03 -10.31 29.85
C THR A 83 -4.71 -9.56 29.67
N SER A 84 -3.66 -10.01 30.37
CA SER A 84 -2.31 -9.48 30.22
C SER A 84 -1.69 -9.97 28.92
N ASN A 85 -1.49 -9.04 27.98
CA ASN A 85 -0.91 -9.27 26.66
C ASN A 85 0.61 -9.10 26.62
N THR A 86 1.27 -8.92 27.78
CA THR A 86 2.72 -8.67 27.88
C THR A 86 3.53 -9.75 27.16
N GLU A 87 3.17 -11.02 27.35
CA GLU A 87 3.84 -12.15 26.69
C GLU A 87 3.54 -12.22 25.19
N ALA A 88 2.33 -11.84 24.76
CA ALA A 88 1.98 -11.76 23.34
C ALA A 88 2.83 -10.69 22.64
N PHE A 89 2.97 -9.50 23.23
CA PHE A 89 3.84 -8.44 22.71
C PHE A 89 5.30 -8.87 22.67
N ARG A 90 5.80 -9.53 23.73
CA ARG A 90 7.18 -10.03 23.78
C ARG A 90 7.47 -11.05 22.67
N LYS A 91 6.57 -12.00 22.46
CA LYS A 91 6.67 -12.99 21.37
C LYS A 91 6.63 -12.33 20.00
N ALA A 92 5.71 -11.39 19.80
CA ALA A 92 5.57 -10.64 18.56
C ALA A 92 6.88 -9.91 18.22
N ILE A 93 7.42 -9.13 19.16
CA ILE A 93 8.67 -8.38 18.98
C ILE A 93 9.86 -9.32 18.73
N GLN A 94 9.98 -10.41 19.48
CA GLN A 94 11.08 -11.38 19.29
C GLN A 94 11.05 -12.01 17.89
N TYR A 95 9.87 -12.33 17.38
CA TYR A 95 9.69 -12.88 16.04
C TYR A 95 10.02 -11.82 14.97
N MET A 96 9.44 -10.63 15.09
CA MET A 96 9.55 -9.56 14.10
C MET A 96 10.94 -8.92 14.04
N ARG A 97 11.70 -8.94 15.14
CA ARG A 97 13.10 -8.44 15.17
C ARG A 97 13.97 -9.01 14.05
N ARG A 98 13.69 -10.24 13.62
CA ARG A 98 14.42 -10.95 12.54
C ARG A 98 14.31 -10.27 11.17
N PHE A 99 13.36 -9.35 11.01
CA PHE A 99 13.09 -8.63 9.77
C PHE A 99 13.58 -7.17 9.80
N GLY A 100 14.22 -6.75 10.90
CA GLY A 100 14.70 -5.37 11.08
C GLY A 100 15.60 -4.89 9.94
N ASP A 101 16.51 -5.74 9.46
CA ASP A 101 17.44 -5.41 8.37
C ASP A 101 16.87 -5.64 6.96
N LYS A 102 15.65 -6.20 6.87
CA LYS A 102 15.02 -6.63 5.60
C LYS A 102 13.89 -5.71 5.14
N GLY A 103 13.84 -4.47 5.63
CA GLY A 103 12.74 -3.54 5.40
C GLY A 103 11.78 -3.40 6.60
N GLY A 104 12.15 -3.94 7.76
CA GLY A 104 11.41 -3.75 9.00
C GLY A 104 10.15 -4.61 9.14
N SER A 105 9.36 -4.30 10.17
CA SER A 105 8.18 -5.08 10.56
C SER A 105 7.04 -4.18 11.01
N LYS A 106 5.80 -4.62 10.80
CA LYS A 106 4.59 -3.92 11.24
C LYS A 106 3.69 -4.84 12.05
N LEU A 107 3.49 -4.51 13.33
CA LEU A 107 2.55 -5.17 14.22
C LEU A 107 1.23 -4.41 14.25
N THR A 108 0.14 -5.06 13.85
CA THR A 108 -1.21 -4.50 13.87
C THR A 108 -1.96 -4.91 15.13
N VAL A 109 -2.44 -3.92 15.89
CA VAL A 109 -3.31 -4.12 17.04
C VAL A 109 -4.75 -3.81 16.62
N PRO A 110 -5.65 -4.81 16.58
CA PRO A 110 -7.02 -4.58 16.18
C PRO A 110 -7.82 -3.83 17.25
N LYS A 111 -9.03 -3.38 16.88
CA LYS A 111 -9.98 -2.77 17.81
C LYS A 111 -10.17 -3.65 19.06
N GLY A 112 -10.08 -3.05 20.24
CA GLY A 112 -10.14 -3.76 21.51
C GLY A 112 -9.35 -3.07 22.61
N SER A 113 -9.40 -3.61 23.81
CA SER A 113 -8.63 -3.12 24.97
C SER A 113 -7.52 -4.10 25.30
N TRP A 114 -6.28 -3.64 25.30
CA TRP A 114 -5.10 -4.49 25.37
C TRP A 114 -4.28 -4.13 26.60
N VAL A 115 -4.46 -4.86 27.69
CA VAL A 115 -3.65 -4.66 28.90
C VAL A 115 -2.27 -5.23 28.67
N THR A 116 -1.22 -4.45 28.89
CA THR A 116 0.17 -4.88 28.73
C THR A 116 1.09 -4.21 29.76
N GLY A 117 2.09 -4.94 30.22
CA GLY A 117 3.23 -4.36 30.93
C GLY A 117 4.19 -3.63 29.98
N SER A 118 5.31 -3.16 30.53
CA SER A 118 6.39 -2.57 29.75
C SER A 118 7.03 -3.59 28.81
N PHE A 119 7.36 -3.17 27.60
CA PHE A 119 8.08 -3.97 26.62
C PHE A 119 9.03 -3.07 25.80
N ASN A 120 10.14 -3.64 25.35
CA ASN A 120 11.14 -2.92 24.57
C ASN A 120 10.91 -3.11 23.07
N LEU A 121 10.79 -2.00 22.34
CA LEU A 121 10.74 -2.01 20.89
C LEU A 121 12.15 -2.16 20.29
N THR A 122 12.23 -2.68 19.07
CA THR A 122 13.46 -2.83 18.30
C THR A 122 13.48 -1.86 17.13
N SER A 123 14.65 -1.64 16.53
CA SER A 123 14.78 -0.84 15.30
C SER A 123 13.92 -1.36 14.16
N ASN A 124 13.49 -0.47 13.26
CA ASN A 124 12.66 -0.78 12.08
C ASN A 124 11.37 -1.56 12.43
N PHE A 125 10.74 -1.20 13.55
CA PHE A 125 9.49 -1.79 14.03
C PHE A 125 8.39 -0.74 14.03
N THR A 126 7.25 -1.06 13.42
CA THR A 126 6.06 -0.20 13.39
C THR A 126 4.95 -0.84 14.21
N LEU A 127 4.49 -0.17 15.27
CA LEU A 127 3.29 -0.55 16.00
C LEU A 127 2.08 0.22 15.45
N PHE A 128 1.21 -0.46 14.72
CA PHE A 128 0.02 0.13 14.11
C PHE A 128 -1.23 -0.18 14.94
N LEU A 129 -1.87 0.86 15.47
CA LEU A 129 -3.12 0.75 16.22
C LEU A 129 -4.30 1.01 15.28
N GLN A 130 -5.18 0.02 15.11
CA GLN A 130 -6.43 0.26 14.39
C GLN A 130 -7.34 1.21 15.18
N ARG A 131 -8.26 1.87 14.46
CA ARG A 131 -9.25 2.76 15.08
C ARG A 131 -10.02 2.01 16.18
N GLY A 132 -9.99 2.54 17.40
CA GLY A 132 -10.63 1.93 18.57
C GLY A 132 -9.80 0.86 19.29
N ALA A 133 -8.51 0.74 18.98
CA ALA A 133 -7.57 -0.02 19.81
C ALA A 133 -7.11 0.86 20.99
N LEU A 134 -7.21 0.33 22.21
CA LEU A 134 -6.77 0.97 23.45
C LEU A 134 -5.66 0.13 24.09
N ILE A 135 -4.47 0.71 24.27
CA ILE A 135 -3.38 0.07 25.02
C ILE A 135 -3.47 0.52 26.48
N LEU A 136 -3.69 -0.44 27.38
CA LEU A 136 -3.81 -0.20 28.81
C LEU A 136 -2.50 -0.62 29.49
N ALA A 137 -1.86 0.30 30.20
CA ALA A 137 -0.71 -0.04 31.02
C ALA A 137 -1.16 -0.88 32.22
N SER A 138 -0.58 -2.07 32.38
CA SER A 138 -0.74 -2.85 33.60
C SER A 138 -0.21 -2.04 34.78
N GLN A 139 -0.95 -2.03 35.90
CA GLN A 139 -0.51 -1.41 37.15
C GLN A 139 0.63 -2.25 37.76
N VAL A 140 1.80 -2.20 37.16
CA VAL A 140 3.04 -2.49 37.89
C VAL A 140 3.30 -1.25 38.72
N SER A 141 3.23 -1.39 40.04
CA SER A 141 3.56 -0.32 40.98
C SER A 141 5.01 0.11 40.77
N LEU A 142 5.23 1.03 39.83
CA LEU A 142 6.51 1.73 39.63
C LEU A 142 6.92 2.52 40.87
N PHE A 143 5.98 2.71 41.81
CA PHE A 143 6.23 3.31 43.12
C PHE A 143 7.35 2.58 43.88
N LEU A 144 7.48 1.25 43.76
CA LEU A 144 8.55 0.52 44.44
C LEU A 144 9.91 0.59 43.74
N PHE A 145 9.94 0.87 42.43
CA PHE A 145 11.19 0.99 41.67
C PHE A 145 11.77 2.40 41.70
N PHE A 146 10.94 3.44 41.75
CA PHE A 146 11.38 4.83 41.73
C PHE A 146 11.42 5.50 43.11
N TYR A 147 10.69 4.98 44.11
CA TYR A 147 10.76 5.50 45.47
C TYR A 147 11.34 4.45 46.42
N PRO A 148 12.65 4.55 46.76
CA PRO A 148 13.18 3.77 47.87
C PRO A 148 12.36 4.10 49.12
N LYS A 149 11.97 3.05 49.85
CA LYS A 149 11.21 3.16 51.09
C LYS A 149 11.93 4.15 52.01
N PRO A 150 11.28 5.23 52.49
CA PRO A 150 11.95 6.20 53.35
C PRO A 150 12.48 5.49 54.60
N PRO A 151 13.67 5.86 55.10
CA PRO A 151 14.22 5.28 56.31
C PRO A 151 13.22 5.45 57.45
N LYS A 152 13.01 4.40 58.25
CA LYS A 152 12.18 4.49 59.45
C LYS A 152 12.90 5.39 60.45
N ILE A 153 12.30 6.53 60.76
CA ILE A 153 12.73 7.36 61.88
C ILE A 153 12.11 6.73 63.13
N THR A 154 12.93 6.05 63.94
CA THR A 154 12.51 5.56 65.26
C THR A 154 12.72 6.69 66.25
N TYR A 155 11.65 7.17 66.88
CA TYR A 155 11.76 8.03 68.06
C TYR A 155 11.94 7.13 69.29
N GLY A 156 13.03 7.35 70.02
CA GLY A 156 13.34 6.66 71.28
C GLY A 156 12.70 7.31 72.49
#